data_AF-A0AAV7N1B4-F1
#
_entry.id   AF-A0AAV7N1B4-F1
#
_cell.length_a   1.000
_cell.length_b   1.000
_cell.length_c   1.000
_cell.angle_alpha   90.00
_cell.angle_beta   90.00
_cell.angle_gamma   90.00
#
_symmetry.space_group_name_H-M   'P 1'
#
loop_
_entity.id
_entity.type
_entity.pdbx_description
1 polymer ?
#
loop_
_entity_poly.entity_id
_entity_poly.type
_entity_poly.pdbx_seq_one_letter_code
_entity_poly.pdbx_strand_id
1 'polypeptide(L)'
;MKAATACYEEKAEYALLRTKQKLYTGGRSSAGPQTLYAGHGATGGRIKVTRWYTDMSGELIRQQFERFYSHLYSMEGIDYKSVEDYLDFAPVAQLPPVDSATLENDITPTEVLASIHQLQPGKAPGVDGFGAEFYESFGIQ
;
A
#
# COMPACT_ATOMS: atom_id res chain seq x y z
N MET A 1 1.06 30.33 -11.46
CA MET A 1 0.21 29.62 -12.44
C MET A 1 0.98 29.01 -13.61
N LYS A 2 1.79 29.77 -14.38
CA LYS A 2 2.48 29.23 -15.59
C LYS A 2 3.51 28.11 -15.33
N ALA A 3 4.14 28.08 -14.15
CA ALA A 3 5.14 27.06 -13.82
C ALA A 3 4.52 25.69 -13.48
N ALA A 4 3.38 25.68 -12.79
CA ALA A 4 2.67 24.45 -12.44
C ALA A 4 2.12 23.76 -13.70
N THR A 5 1.52 24.51 -14.62
CA THR A 5 0.97 23.97 -15.88
C THR A 5 2.06 23.29 -16.72
N ALA A 6 3.26 23.88 -16.80
CA ALA A 6 4.38 23.31 -17.55
C ALA A 6 4.88 21.99 -16.94
N CYS A 7 4.95 21.89 -15.60
CA CYS A 7 5.35 20.65 -14.91
C CYS A 7 4.34 19.52 -15.15
N TYR A 8 3.04 19.83 -15.18
CA TYR A 8 2.00 18.83 -15.45
C TYR A 8 1.98 18.39 -16.92
N GLU A 9 2.26 19.30 -17.87
CA GLU A 9 2.39 18.96 -19.29
C GLU A 9 3.57 18.01 -19.54
N GLU A 10 4.75 18.29 -18.98
CA GLU A 10 5.94 17.43 -19.12
C GLU A 10 5.71 16.02 -18.53
N LYS A 11 5.07 15.94 -17.35
CA LYS A 11 4.71 14.66 -16.72
C LYS A 11 3.68 13.89 -17.54
N ALA A 12 2.71 14.58 -18.14
CA ALA A 12 1.71 13.96 -19.01
C ALA A 12 2.33 13.40 -20.29
N GLU A 13 3.25 14.13 -20.92
CA GLU A 13 4.01 13.67 -22.09
C GLU A 13 4.84 12.43 -21.78
N TYR A 14 5.52 12.40 -20.64
CA TYR A 14 6.29 11.25 -20.18
C TYR A 14 5.40 10.01 -19.94
N ALA A 15 4.22 10.19 -19.32
CA ALA A 15 3.27 9.11 -19.10
C ALA A 15 2.72 8.53 -20.43
N LEU A 16 2.45 9.40 -21.41
CA LEU A 16 2.03 9.01 -22.77
C LEU A 16 3.13 8.29 -23.56
N LEU A 17 4.40 8.59 -23.31
CA LEU A 17 5.53 7.85 -23.88
C LEU A 17 5.62 6.41 -23.35
N ARG A 18 5.31 6.21 -22.06
CA ARG A 18 5.33 4.88 -21.41
C ARG A 18 4.22 3.97 -21.93
N THR A 19 3.03 4.50 -22.22
CA THR A 19 1.92 3.71 -22.77
C THR A 19 2.13 3.30 -24.22
N LYS A 20 2.99 4.01 -24.97
CA LYS A 20 3.37 3.68 -26.35
C LYS A 20 4.41 2.56 -26.46
N GLN A 21 4.96 2.06 -25.35
CA GLN A 21 5.85 0.89 -25.38
C GLN A 21 5.03 -0.37 -25.68
N LYS A 22 5.31 -1.01 -26.82
CA LYS A 22 4.77 -2.33 -27.18
C LYS A 22 5.35 -3.37 -26.22
N LEU A 23 4.61 -3.74 -25.17
CA LEU A 23 4.93 -4.90 -24.35
C LEU A 23 4.75 -6.17 -25.18
N TYR A 24 5.86 -6.74 -25.64
CA TYR A 24 5.85 -8.00 -26.36
C TYR A 24 5.79 -9.16 -25.34
N THR A 25 4.60 -9.66 -25.04
CA THR A 25 4.43 -10.92 -24.30
C THR A 25 4.41 -12.07 -25.31
N GLY A 26 5.59 -12.48 -25.76
CA GLY A 26 5.75 -13.60 -26.69
C GLY A 26 6.92 -14.48 -26.30
N GLY A 27 6.61 -15.64 -25.70
CA GLY A 27 7.40 -16.88 -25.76
C GLY A 27 8.85 -16.86 -25.26
N ARG A 28 9.08 -17.53 -24.12
CA ARG A 28 10.37 -18.11 -23.68
C ARG A 28 11.62 -17.23 -23.87
N SER A 29 11.69 -16.11 -23.16
CA SER A 29 12.96 -15.61 -22.59
C SER A 29 12.64 -14.50 -21.58
N SER A 30 12.62 -14.83 -20.29
CA SER A 30 12.33 -13.88 -19.20
C SER A 30 13.60 -13.14 -18.79
N ALA A 31 14.05 -12.20 -19.61
CA ALA A 31 15.07 -11.22 -19.23
C ALA A 31 14.42 -9.83 -19.11
N GLY A 32 13.77 -9.63 -17.96
CA GLY A 32 13.13 -8.39 -17.49
C GLY A 32 11.92 -8.76 -16.61
N PRO A 33 11.70 -8.22 -15.39
CA PRO A 33 12.29 -7.06 -14.69
C PRO A 33 12.93 -7.45 -13.33
N GLN A 34 13.72 -8.52 -13.28
CA GLN A 34 14.36 -8.95 -12.01
C GLN A 34 15.51 -8.05 -11.55
N THR A 35 16.02 -7.16 -12.41
CA THR A 35 17.17 -6.30 -12.09
C THR A 35 16.84 -5.11 -11.19
N LEU A 36 15.56 -4.79 -10.93
CA LEU A 36 15.18 -3.70 -10.02
C LEU A 36 15.25 -4.07 -8.52
N TYR A 37 15.39 -5.36 -8.19
CA TYR A 37 15.51 -5.82 -6.80
C TYR A 37 16.95 -6.17 -6.40
N ALA A 38 17.93 -6.00 -7.29
CA ALA A 38 19.32 -6.43 -7.10
C ALA A 38 20.21 -5.34 -6.47
N GLY A 39 19.70 -4.60 -5.48
CA GLY A 39 20.40 -3.44 -4.96
C GLY A 39 20.15 -3.13 -3.49
N HIS A 40 20.01 -4.11 -2.60
CA HIS A 40 20.20 -3.93 -1.16
C HIS A 40 20.90 -5.17 -0.60
N GLY A 41 22.20 -5.07 -0.38
CA GLY A 41 22.95 -6.03 0.41
C GLY A 41 22.57 -5.88 1.88
N ALA A 42 21.91 -6.89 2.44
CA ALA A 42 21.86 -7.11 3.87
C ALA A 42 21.70 -8.60 4.14
N THR A 43 22.51 -9.08 5.07
CA THR A 43 22.70 -10.43 5.56
C THR A 43 21.41 -10.96 6.23
N GLY A 44 20.38 -11.25 5.43
CA GLY A 44 19.15 -11.88 5.89
C GLY A 44 19.29 -13.40 5.88
N GLY A 45 19.12 -14.04 7.04
CA GLY A 45 19.11 -15.50 7.16
C GLY A 45 18.26 -16.13 6.07
N ARG A 46 18.86 -17.04 5.30
CA ARG A 46 18.15 -17.83 4.29
C ARG A 46 17.03 -18.59 5.00
N ILE A 47 15.80 -18.10 4.90
CA ILE A 47 14.62 -18.90 5.19
C ILE A 47 14.72 -20.09 4.22
N LYS A 48 15.08 -21.26 4.75
CA LYS A 48 14.93 -22.51 4.03
C LYS A 48 13.44 -22.66 3.82
N VAL A 49 12.94 -22.30 2.64
CA VAL A 49 11.59 -22.65 2.26
C VAL A 49 11.59 -24.16 2.11
N THR A 50 11.24 -24.84 3.20
CA THR A 50 11.00 -26.27 3.22
C THR A 50 9.87 -26.54 2.24
N ARG A 51 10.25 -27.09 1.09
CA ARG A 51 9.38 -27.72 0.10
C ARG A 51 8.19 -26.83 -0.29
N TRP A 52 8.39 -26.01 -1.31
CA TRP A 52 7.28 -25.41 -2.05
C TRP A 52 6.31 -26.54 -2.45
N TYR A 53 5.07 -26.47 -1.99
CA TYR A 53 3.98 -27.29 -2.51
C TYR A 53 3.70 -26.82 -3.93
N THR A 54 4.52 -27.27 -4.89
CA THR A 54 4.33 -26.99 -6.32
C THR A 54 3.21 -27.82 -6.96
N ASP A 55 2.52 -28.64 -6.16
CA ASP A 55 1.49 -29.58 -6.62
C ASP A 55 0.18 -29.47 -5.83
N MET A 56 -0.13 -28.26 -5.35
CA MET A 56 -1.51 -27.94 -4.96
C MET A 56 -2.24 -27.59 -6.25
N SER A 57 -3.10 -28.48 -6.73
CA SER A 57 -3.94 -28.19 -7.90
C SER A 57 -4.68 -26.87 -7.69
N GLY A 58 -4.78 -26.03 -8.73
CA GLY A 58 -5.49 -24.75 -8.62
C GLY A 58 -6.93 -24.91 -8.14
N GLU A 59 -7.52 -26.08 -8.40
CA GLU A 59 -8.83 -26.48 -7.91
C GLU A 59 -8.86 -26.70 -6.38
N LEU A 60 -7.84 -27.33 -5.80
CA LEU A 60 -7.74 -27.48 -4.36
C LEU A 60 -7.59 -26.12 -3.66
N ILE A 61 -6.79 -25.22 -4.23
CA ILE A 61 -6.63 -23.86 -3.73
C ILE A 61 -7.98 -23.12 -3.77
N ARG A 62 -8.68 -23.17 -4.90
CA ARG A 62 -10.01 -22.58 -5.08
C ARG A 62 -11.00 -23.11 -4.04
N GLN A 63 -11.05 -24.42 -3.84
CA GLN A 63 -11.93 -25.06 -2.86
C GLN A 63 -11.62 -24.64 -1.42
N GLN A 64 -10.33 -24.49 -1.06
CA GLN A 64 -9.97 -24.01 0.28
C GLN A 64 -10.39 -22.56 0.49
N PHE A 65 -10.20 -21.69 -0.51
CA PHE A 65 -10.66 -20.29 -0.44
C PHE A 65 -12.18 -20.21 -0.35
N GLU A 66 -12.89 -20.95 -1.20
CA GLU A 66 -14.36 -21.00 -1.19
C GLU A 66 -14.87 -21.45 0.18
N ARG A 67 -14.35 -22.58 0.70
CA ARG A 67 -14.71 -23.09 2.02
C ARG A 67 -14.42 -22.08 3.14
N PHE A 68 -13.25 -21.46 3.12
CA PHE A 68 -12.86 -20.49 4.14
C PHE A 68 -13.78 -19.27 4.14
N TYR A 69 -13.99 -18.64 2.99
CA TYR A 69 -14.82 -17.43 2.92
C TYR A 69 -16.30 -17.74 3.10
N SER A 70 -16.81 -18.86 2.56
CA SER A 70 -18.17 -19.30 2.86
C SER A 70 -18.38 -19.49 4.35
N HIS A 71 -17.43 -20.11 5.05
CA HIS A 71 -17.50 -20.22 6.51
C HIS A 71 -17.44 -18.85 7.19
N LEU A 72 -16.46 -18.01 6.85
CA LEU A 72 -16.25 -16.68 7.43
C LEU A 72 -17.50 -15.79 7.33
N TYR A 73 -18.15 -15.77 6.16
CA TYR A 73 -19.33 -14.94 5.92
C TYR A 73 -20.65 -15.60 6.36
N SER A 74 -20.65 -16.90 6.67
CA SER A 74 -21.82 -17.59 7.25
C SER A 74 -21.78 -17.65 8.79
N MET A 75 -20.64 -17.27 9.40
CA MET A 75 -20.54 -17.16 10.85
C MET A 75 -21.36 -15.95 11.32
N GLU A 76 -22.52 -16.21 11.91
CA GLU A 76 -23.30 -15.21 12.65
C GLU A 76 -22.95 -15.28 14.14
N GLY A 77 -22.78 -14.11 14.77
CA GLY A 77 -22.50 -13.98 16.19
C GLY A 77 -21.00 -13.98 16.51
N ILE A 78 -20.39 -12.81 16.42
CA ILE A 78 -19.07 -12.58 17.02
C ILE A 78 -19.29 -12.44 18.53
N ASP A 79 -18.64 -13.30 19.31
CA ASP A 79 -18.59 -13.11 20.75
C ASP A 79 -17.60 -11.98 21.06
N TYR A 80 -18.14 -10.77 21.22
CA TYR A 80 -17.36 -9.57 21.53
C TYR A 80 -16.48 -9.74 22.78
N LYS A 81 -16.90 -10.54 23.76
CA LYS A 81 -16.08 -10.81 24.96
C LYS A 81 -14.81 -11.58 24.60
N SER A 82 -14.92 -12.60 23.76
CA SER A 82 -13.74 -13.35 23.30
C SER A 82 -12.74 -12.47 22.53
N VAL A 83 -13.25 -11.46 21.82
CA VAL A 83 -12.41 -10.50 21.08
C VAL A 83 -11.76 -9.52 22.03
N GLU A 84 -12.49 -8.97 23.00
CA GLU A 84 -11.95 -8.10 24.05
C GLU A 84 -10.88 -8.82 24.86
N ASP A 85 -11.17 -10.04 25.34
CA ASP A 85 -10.19 -10.89 26.04
C ASP A 85 -8.95 -11.11 25.18
N TYR A 86 -9.11 -11.43 23.90
CA TYR A 86 -7.97 -11.59 22.99
C TYR A 86 -7.16 -10.29 22.86
N LEU A 87 -7.80 -9.13 22.72
CA LEU A 87 -7.11 -7.84 22.61
C LEU A 87 -6.36 -7.47 23.90
N ASP A 88 -6.91 -7.81 25.06
CA ASP A 88 -6.28 -7.57 26.36
C ASP A 88 -5.06 -8.48 26.60
N PHE A 89 -5.13 -9.74 26.15
CA PHE A 89 -4.03 -10.71 26.30
C PHE A 89 -3.07 -10.74 25.12
N ALA A 90 -3.40 -10.08 24.01
CA ALA A 90 -2.53 -10.07 22.84
C ALA A 90 -1.22 -9.33 23.19
N PRO A 91 -0.05 -9.84 22.74
CA PRO A 91 1.24 -9.18 22.93
C PRO A 91 1.39 -8.00 21.96
N VAL A 92 0.41 -7.10 21.93
CA VAL A 92 0.41 -5.88 21.13
C VAL A 92 0.86 -4.75 22.05
N ALA A 93 1.77 -3.92 21.56
CA ALA A 93 2.17 -2.72 22.29
C ALA A 93 0.96 -1.79 22.44
N GLN A 94 0.52 -1.57 23.67
CA GLN A 94 -0.50 -0.56 23.96
C GLN A 94 0.11 0.83 23.81
N LEU A 95 -0.66 1.74 23.21
CA LEU A 95 -0.27 3.14 23.11
C LEU A 95 -0.22 3.75 24.52
N PRO A 96 0.76 4.62 24.81
CA PRO A 96 0.74 5.43 26.02
C PRO A 96 -0.56 6.26 26.09
N PRO A 97 -1.13 6.49 27.29
CA PRO A 97 -2.36 7.28 27.44
C PRO A 97 -2.27 8.71 26.88
N VAL A 98 -1.06 9.26 26.82
CA VAL A 98 -0.78 10.59 26.25
C VAL A 98 -0.94 10.58 24.73
N ASP A 99 -0.43 9.52 24.07
CA ASP A 99 -0.50 9.40 22.62
C ASP A 99 -1.92 9.08 22.17
N SER A 100 -2.65 8.23 22.92
CA SER A 100 -4.06 7.95 22.64
C SER A 100 -4.92 9.22 22.73
N ALA A 101 -4.75 10.01 23.81
CA ALA A 101 -5.47 11.27 23.96
C ALA A 101 -5.10 12.28 22.86
N THR A 102 -3.86 12.24 22.36
CA THR A 102 -3.43 13.11 21.24
C THR A 102 -4.11 12.71 19.93
N LEU A 103 -4.21 11.41 19.65
CA LEU A 103 -4.83 10.85 18.44
C LEU A 103 -6.36 11.00 18.40
N GLU A 104 -7.01 11.14 19.55
CA GLU A 104 -8.45 11.37 19.66
C GLU A 104 -8.87 12.85 19.51
N ASN A 105 -7.91 13.78 19.45
CA ASN A 105 -8.22 15.19 19.25
C ASN A 105 -8.56 15.51 17.80
N ASP A 106 -9.27 16.64 17.61
CA ASP A 106 -9.55 17.17 16.28
C ASP A 106 -8.26 17.52 15.52
N ILE A 107 -8.26 17.20 14.22
CA ILE A 107 -7.15 17.53 13.31
C ILE A 107 -7.02 19.05 13.20
N THR A 108 -5.81 19.55 13.46
CA THR A 108 -5.56 21.00 13.46
C THR A 108 -5.13 21.51 12.07
N PRO A 109 -5.41 22.78 11.73
CA PRO A 109 -4.91 23.37 10.47
C PRO A 109 -3.39 23.34 10.36
N THR A 110 -2.69 23.50 11.48
CA THR A 110 -1.22 23.42 11.56
C THR A 110 -0.69 22.05 11.21
N GLU A 111 -1.39 20.99 11.64
CA GLU A 111 -1.05 19.61 11.31
C GLU A 111 -1.24 19.35 9.81
N VAL A 112 -2.36 19.80 9.24
CA VAL A 112 -2.62 19.68 7.80
C VAL A 112 -1.53 20.36 6.98
N LEU A 113 -1.14 21.58 7.35
CA LEU A 113 -0.05 22.30 6.67
C LEU A 113 1.27 21.55 6.81
N ALA A 114 1.61 21.06 8.01
CA ALA A 114 2.82 20.27 8.23
C ALA A 114 2.82 18.99 7.39
N SER A 115 1.67 18.30 7.28
CA SER A 115 1.53 17.12 6.44
C SER A 115 1.70 17.45 4.96
N ILE A 116 1.11 18.54 4.47
CA ILE A 116 1.28 18.98 3.07
C ILE A 116 2.76 19.22 2.75
N HIS A 117 3.49 19.90 3.64
CA HIS A 117 4.93 20.15 3.45
C HIS A 117 5.80 18.89 3.53
N GLN A 118 5.31 17.81 4.13
CA GLN A 118 6.03 16.52 4.20
C GLN A 118 5.68 15.57 3.04
N LEU A 119 4.70 15.93 2.19
CA LEU A 119 4.33 15.12 1.04
C LEU A 119 5.50 15.02 0.06
N GLN A 120 5.78 13.80 -0.38
CA GLN A 120 6.83 13.57 -1.37
C GLN A 120 6.28 13.89 -2.78
N PRO A 121 6.98 14.73 -3.56
CA PRO A 121 6.56 15.03 -4.93
C PRO A 121 6.64 13.79 -5.82
N GLY A 122 5.87 13.78 -6.90
CA GLY A 122 5.87 12.68 -7.89
C GLY A 122 5.23 11.37 -7.42
N LYS A 123 4.56 11.34 -6.25
CA LYS A 123 3.68 10.23 -5.87
C LYS A 123 2.41 10.24 -6.72
N ALA A 124 1.85 9.05 -6.90
CA ALA A 124 0.57 8.90 -7.60
C ALA A 124 -0.52 9.68 -6.85
N PRO A 125 -1.43 10.35 -7.57
CA PRO A 125 -2.53 11.08 -6.96
C PRO A 125 -3.44 10.15 -6.17
N GLY A 126 -4.12 10.71 -5.17
CA GLY A 126 -5.11 9.97 -4.38
C GLY A 126 -6.38 9.69 -5.17
N VAL A 127 -7.42 9.26 -4.45
CA VAL A 127 -8.78 9.11 -5.02
C VAL A 127 -9.36 10.43 -5.54
N ASP A 128 -8.81 11.55 -5.08
CA ASP A 128 -9.12 12.92 -5.48
C ASP A 128 -8.50 13.33 -6.84
N GLY A 129 -7.52 12.57 -7.34
CA GLY A 129 -6.80 12.90 -8.58
C GLY A 129 -5.74 14.00 -8.45
N PHE A 130 -5.51 14.55 -7.25
CA PHE A 130 -4.54 15.63 -7.04
C PHE A 130 -3.21 15.11 -6.47
N GLY A 131 -2.10 15.66 -6.95
CA GLY A 131 -0.76 15.36 -6.44
C GLY A 131 -0.30 16.34 -5.37
N ALA A 132 0.82 16.06 -4.69
CA ALA A 132 1.41 16.92 -3.66
C ALA A 132 1.57 18.38 -4.11
N GLU A 133 2.00 18.59 -5.35
CA GLU A 133 2.24 19.91 -5.95
C GLU A 133 0.97 20.79 -5.96
N PHE A 134 -0.22 20.17 -6.09
CA PHE A 134 -1.48 20.88 -6.02
C PHE A 134 -1.73 21.42 -4.60
N TYR A 135 -1.54 20.57 -3.60
CA TYR A 135 -1.72 20.94 -2.21
C TYR A 135 -0.68 21.96 -1.72
N GLU A 136 0.55 21.90 -2.22
CA GLU A 136 1.57 22.91 -1.93
C GLU A 136 1.27 24.27 -2.58
N SER A 137 0.70 24.28 -3.78
CA SER A 137 0.45 25.53 -4.52
C SER A 137 -0.87 26.21 -4.16
N PHE A 138 -1.85 25.45 -3.67
CA PHE A 138 -3.19 25.94 -3.30
C PHE A 138 -3.52 25.75 -1.81
N GLY A 139 -2.59 25.20 -1.03
CA GLY A 139 -2.69 25.14 0.43
C GLY A 139 -2.87 26.53 1.01
N ILE A 140 -3.84 26.65 1.90
CA ILE A 140 -4.28 27.92 2.51
C ILE A 140 -3.08 28.63 3.16
N GLN A 141 -2.86 29.90 2.79
CA GLN A 141 -1.94 30.83 3.48
C GLN A 141 -2.54 31.35 4.77
#